data_AF-A0A2J8K6S1-F1
#
_entry.id   AF-A0A2J8K6S1-F1
#
_cell.length_a   1.000
_cell.length_b   1.000
_cell.length_c   1.000
_cell.angle_alpha   90.00
_cell.angle_beta   90.00
_cell.angle_gamma   90.00
#
_symmetry.space_group_name_H-M   'P 1'
#
loop_
_entity.id
_entity.type
_entity.pdbx_description
1 polymer ?
#
loop_
_entity_poly.entity_id
_entity_poly.type
_entity_poly.pdbx_seq_one_letter_code
_entity_poly.pdbx_strand_id
1 'polypeptide(L)'
;MDEEVSDPTSAAAQLRQLRDHLPPPSSASPSRALPEPQEAQKLAAERARAPVVPYGMDLHYWGQELPTAGKIVKSDSQHRFWKPSEVEEEVVNADISEMLRSRHITFAGKFEPVQHRCRAPRPDGRLCERQDRLKCPFHGKIVPRDDEGRPLDPEDRAREQRRQLQKQERPEWQDPELMRDVEAATGQDLGSSRYSGKGRGKKRRYPSLTNLKAQADTARARIGRKVFAKAAVRRVVAAMNRMDQKKHEKFSNQFNYALN
;
A
#
# COMPACT_ATOMS: atom_id res chain seq x y z
N MET A 1 -46.41 -3.68 -44.99
CA MET A 1 -45.38 -3.54 -43.92
C MET A 1 -44.27 -2.57 -44.32
N ASP A 2 -43.93 -2.41 -45.60
CA ASP A 2 -42.89 -1.46 -46.03
C ASP A 2 -43.37 -0.01 -46.28
N GLU A 3 -44.68 0.23 -46.41
CA GLU A 3 -45.22 1.60 -46.57
C GLU A 3 -45.03 2.48 -45.33
N GLU A 4 -45.17 1.92 -44.12
CA GLU A 4 -45.00 2.64 -42.85
C GLU A 4 -43.56 3.14 -42.62
N VAL A 5 -42.57 2.60 -43.33
CA VAL A 5 -41.17 3.01 -43.20
C VAL A 5 -40.86 4.22 -44.08
N SER A 6 -41.67 4.44 -45.12
CA SER A 6 -41.48 5.51 -46.11
C SER A 6 -42.23 6.80 -45.74
N ASP A 7 -43.15 6.72 -44.77
CA ASP A 7 -43.83 7.87 -44.20
C ASP A 7 -42.93 8.56 -43.16
N PRO A 8 -42.51 9.84 -43.37
CA PRO A 8 -41.62 10.56 -42.45
C PRO A 8 -42.25 10.86 -41.08
N THR A 9 -43.57 10.72 -40.95
CA THR A 9 -44.31 10.91 -39.69
C THR A 9 -44.61 9.61 -38.95
N SER A 10 -44.31 8.45 -39.55
CA SER A 10 -44.53 7.16 -38.92
C SER A 10 -43.53 6.85 -37.80
N ALA A 11 -43.99 6.14 -36.77
CA ALA A 11 -43.16 5.65 -35.68
C ALA A 11 -41.99 4.76 -36.16
N ALA A 12 -42.20 4.00 -37.24
CA ALA A 12 -41.16 3.14 -37.81
C ALA A 12 -40.01 3.96 -38.44
N ALA A 13 -40.32 5.09 -39.08
CA ALA A 13 -39.33 5.99 -39.66
C ALA A 13 -38.54 6.73 -38.57
N GLN A 14 -39.22 7.18 -37.51
CA GLN A 14 -38.57 7.82 -36.34
C GLN A 14 -37.60 6.87 -35.63
N LEU A 15 -37.96 5.59 -35.44
CA LEU A 15 -37.09 4.58 -34.84
C LEU A 15 -35.84 4.29 -35.68
N ARG A 16 -35.95 4.37 -37.01
CA ARG A 16 -34.78 4.23 -37.91
C ARG A 16 -33.83 5.41 -37.80
N GLN A 17 -34.35 6.64 -37.85
CA GLN A 17 -33.53 7.84 -37.67
C GLN A 17 -32.80 7.82 -36.32
N LEU A 18 -33.48 7.42 -35.24
CA LEU A 18 -32.85 7.28 -33.93
C LEU A 18 -31.72 6.24 -33.92
N ARG A 19 -31.89 5.11 -34.62
CA ARG A 19 -30.84 4.09 -34.75
C ARG A 19 -29.62 4.59 -35.52
N ASP A 20 -29.84 5.40 -36.55
CA ASP A 20 -28.75 5.96 -37.38
C ASP A 20 -27.94 7.04 -36.63
N HIS A 21 -28.56 7.70 -35.64
CA HIS A 21 -27.90 8.69 -34.77
C HIS A 21 -27.27 8.10 -33.50
N LEU A 22 -27.52 6.82 -33.20
CA LEU A 22 -26.84 6.15 -32.09
C LEU A 22 -25.44 5.74 -32.54
N PRO A 23 -24.40 5.98 -31.72
CA PRO A 23 -23.07 5.46 -32.02
C PRO A 23 -23.14 3.93 -32.18
N PRO A 24 -22.40 3.34 -33.14
CA PRO A 24 -22.41 1.90 -33.32
C PRO A 24 -22.05 1.25 -31.98
N PRO A 25 -22.73 0.15 -31.58
CA PRO A 25 -22.39 -0.54 -30.35
C PRO A 25 -20.91 -0.88 -30.42
N SER A 26 -20.14 -0.36 -29.45
CA SER A 26 -18.71 -0.63 -29.37
C SER A 26 -18.50 -2.15 -29.36
N SER A 27 -17.87 -2.66 -30.41
CA SER A 27 -17.51 -4.06 -30.60
C SER A 27 -16.46 -4.56 -29.58
N ALA A 28 -16.10 -3.74 -28.60
CA ALA A 28 -15.24 -4.07 -27.47
C ALA A 28 -16.00 -4.56 -26.23
N SER A 29 -17.27 -4.96 -26.35
CA SER A 29 -17.86 -5.85 -25.35
C SER A 29 -17.32 -7.26 -25.62
N PRO A 30 -16.60 -7.91 -24.68
CA PRO A 30 -16.26 -9.31 -24.87
C PRO A 30 -17.59 -10.03 -25.05
N SER A 31 -17.73 -10.74 -26.18
CA SER A 31 -18.87 -11.63 -26.39
C SER A 31 -18.97 -12.48 -25.14
N ARG A 32 -20.01 -12.25 -24.34
CA ARG A 32 -20.17 -12.90 -23.04
C ARG A 32 -20.50 -14.34 -23.37
N ALA A 33 -19.44 -15.16 -23.48
CA ALA A 33 -19.56 -16.60 -23.57
C ALA A 33 -20.53 -17.01 -22.45
N LEU A 34 -21.58 -17.74 -22.82
CA LEU A 34 -22.51 -18.30 -21.87
C LEU A 34 -21.67 -19.10 -20.86
N PRO A 35 -21.68 -18.72 -19.56
CA PRO A 35 -20.92 -19.45 -18.56
C PRO A 35 -21.38 -20.90 -18.60
N GLU A 36 -20.45 -21.84 -18.49
CA GLU A 36 -20.79 -23.25 -18.32
C GLU A 36 -21.80 -23.38 -17.17
N PRO A 37 -22.76 -24.33 -17.21
CA PRO A 37 -23.81 -24.43 -16.18
C PRO A 37 -23.26 -24.48 -14.73
N GLN A 38 -22.08 -25.06 -14.54
CA GLN A 38 -21.39 -25.11 -13.25
C GLN A 38 -20.81 -23.75 -12.83
N GLU A 39 -20.27 -22.96 -13.76
CA GLU A 39 -19.80 -21.60 -13.48
C GLU A 39 -20.97 -20.65 -13.23
N ALA A 40 -22.07 -20.81 -13.97
CA ALA A 40 -23.30 -20.05 -13.73
C ALA A 40 -23.83 -20.29 -12.31
N GLN A 41 -23.82 -21.54 -11.84
CA GLN A 41 -24.22 -21.88 -10.47
C GLN A 41 -23.27 -21.29 -9.42
N LYS A 42 -21.95 -21.36 -9.63
CA LYS A 42 -20.96 -20.75 -8.73
C LYS A 42 -21.14 -19.23 -8.65
N LEU A 43 -21.29 -18.57 -9.80
CA LEU A 43 -21.53 -17.13 -9.89
C LEU A 43 -22.88 -16.73 -9.26
N ALA A 44 -23.90 -17.57 -9.35
CA ALA A 44 -25.19 -17.34 -8.69
C ALA A 44 -25.07 -17.46 -7.16
N ALA A 45 -24.35 -18.48 -6.67
CA ALA A 45 -24.06 -18.65 -5.25
C ALA A 45 -23.20 -17.50 -4.68
N GLU A 46 -22.22 -17.02 -5.45
CA GLU A 46 -21.41 -15.86 -5.09
C GLU A 46 -22.25 -14.58 -5.04
N ARG A 47 -23.11 -14.35 -6.05
CA ARG A 47 -24.03 -13.20 -6.05
C ARG A 47 -25.03 -13.24 -4.89
N ALA A 48 -25.52 -14.42 -4.53
CA ALA A 48 -26.41 -14.58 -3.38
C ALA A 48 -25.70 -14.30 -2.05
N ARG A 49 -24.38 -14.53 -1.96
CA ARG A 49 -23.57 -14.26 -0.76
C ARG A 49 -23.06 -12.82 -0.70
N ALA A 50 -22.89 -12.16 -1.84
CA ALA A 50 -22.32 -10.83 -1.93
C ALA A 50 -23.23 -9.79 -1.23
N PRO A 51 -22.66 -8.87 -0.44
CA PRO A 51 -23.44 -7.81 0.18
C PRO A 51 -24.00 -6.88 -0.89
N VAL A 52 -25.29 -6.61 -0.84
CA VAL A 52 -25.94 -5.61 -1.70
C VAL A 52 -25.69 -4.23 -1.10
N VAL A 53 -25.00 -3.38 -1.86
CA VAL A 53 -24.66 -2.02 -1.41
C VAL A 53 -25.48 -1.02 -2.22
N PRO A 54 -26.27 -0.12 -1.59
CA PRO A 54 -27.07 0.85 -2.32
C PRO A 54 -26.19 1.80 -3.13
N TYR A 55 -26.73 2.29 -4.25
CA TYR A 55 -26.05 3.27 -5.08
C TYR A 55 -25.77 4.56 -4.30
N GLY A 56 -24.58 5.14 -4.50
CA GLY A 56 -24.12 6.36 -3.83
C GLY A 56 -23.18 7.16 -4.72
N MET A 57 -22.90 8.42 -4.35
CA MET A 57 -22.03 9.31 -5.13
C MET A 57 -20.62 8.76 -5.32
N ASP A 58 -20.11 8.03 -4.33
CA ASP A 58 -18.84 7.32 -4.37
C ASP A 58 -18.78 6.20 -5.42
N LEU A 59 -19.92 5.54 -5.69
CA LEU A 59 -20.01 4.57 -6.79
C LEU A 59 -20.18 5.25 -8.15
N HIS A 60 -20.82 6.41 -8.20
CA HIS A 60 -21.02 7.15 -9.44
C HIS A 60 -19.68 7.52 -10.10
N TYR A 61 -18.71 7.94 -9.28
CA TYR A 61 -17.38 8.34 -9.73
C TYR A 61 -16.31 7.27 -9.50
N TRP A 62 -16.71 6.02 -9.27
CA TRP A 62 -15.78 4.94 -8.97
C TRP A 62 -14.78 4.73 -10.12
N GLY A 63 -13.48 4.80 -9.82
CA GLY A 63 -12.41 4.63 -10.80
C GLY A 63 -12.20 5.81 -11.74
N GLN A 64 -12.91 6.94 -11.55
CA GLN A 64 -12.70 8.17 -12.31
C GLN A 64 -11.86 9.16 -11.51
N GLU A 65 -10.91 9.83 -12.17
CA GLU A 65 -10.23 10.99 -11.59
C GLU A 65 -11.15 12.20 -11.69
N LEU A 66 -11.80 12.58 -10.59
CA LEU A 66 -12.66 13.75 -10.51
C LEU A 66 -11.83 15.06 -10.63
N PRO A 67 -12.01 15.88 -11.67
CA PRO A 67 -11.28 17.15 -11.81
C PRO A 67 -11.78 18.26 -10.87
N THR A 68 -13.00 18.14 -10.34
CA THR A 68 -13.72 19.19 -9.59
C THR A 68 -14.15 18.74 -8.18
N ALA A 69 -13.76 17.54 -7.74
CA ALA A 69 -14.19 17.00 -6.45
C ALA A 69 -13.71 17.84 -5.26
N GLY A 70 -14.66 18.53 -4.61
CA GLY A 70 -14.40 19.32 -3.41
C GLY A 70 -14.02 20.78 -3.68
N LYS A 71 -14.07 21.28 -4.91
CA LYS A 71 -13.82 22.69 -5.16
C LYS A 71 -14.96 23.54 -4.63
N ILE A 72 -14.69 24.33 -3.59
CA ILE A 72 -15.61 25.34 -3.07
C ILE A 72 -15.19 26.67 -3.67
N VAL A 73 -16.07 27.27 -4.47
CA VAL A 73 -15.91 28.65 -4.94
C VAL A 73 -16.20 29.57 -3.76
N LYS A 74 -15.19 30.34 -3.34
CA LYS A 74 -15.38 31.34 -2.29
C LYS A 74 -16.10 32.55 -2.87
N SER A 75 -17.17 32.98 -2.21
CA SER A 75 -17.90 34.20 -2.58
C SER A 75 -16.98 35.42 -2.46
N ASP A 76 -16.86 36.18 -3.55
CA ASP A 76 -16.04 37.39 -3.55
C ASP A 76 -16.67 38.50 -2.71
N SER A 77 -15.99 38.87 -1.62
CA SER A 77 -16.26 40.12 -0.92
C SER A 77 -15.79 41.28 -1.80
N GLN A 78 -16.69 42.23 -2.07
CA GLN A 78 -16.39 43.44 -2.86
C GLN A 78 -15.51 44.45 -2.11
N HIS A 79 -15.18 44.19 -0.84
CA HIS A 79 -14.40 45.11 -0.01
C HIS A 79 -12.88 44.96 -0.26
N ARG A 80 -12.31 45.92 -0.98
CA ARG A 80 -10.87 46.02 -1.29
C ARG A 80 -9.96 46.22 -0.07
N PHE A 81 -10.49 46.71 1.05
CA PHE A 81 -9.70 47.05 2.23
C PHE A 81 -9.53 45.90 3.23
N TRP A 82 -10.42 44.91 3.18
CA TRP A 82 -10.51 43.81 4.16
C TRP A 82 -10.11 42.46 3.55
N LYS A 83 -9.70 42.42 2.28
CA LYS A 83 -9.30 41.20 1.55
C LYS A 83 -7.87 41.37 1.02
N PRO A 84 -7.00 40.35 1.15
CA PRO A 84 -5.73 40.27 0.43
C PRO A 84 -5.93 40.28 -1.10
N SER A 85 -4.98 40.83 -1.86
CA SER A 85 -5.09 41.00 -3.33
C SER A 85 -5.08 39.69 -4.11
N GLU A 86 -4.51 38.62 -3.55
CA GLU A 86 -4.47 37.29 -4.14
C GLU A 86 -5.28 36.35 -3.25
N VAL A 87 -6.48 35.98 -3.69
CA VAL A 87 -7.27 34.93 -3.06
C VAL A 87 -7.56 33.89 -4.11
N GLU A 88 -7.12 32.66 -3.83
CA GLU A 88 -7.47 31.48 -4.61
C GLU A 88 -9.00 31.30 -4.53
N GLU A 89 -9.67 31.52 -5.66
CA GLU A 89 -11.14 31.50 -5.80
C GLU A 89 -11.71 30.10 -5.55
N GLU A 90 -10.94 29.07 -5.90
CA GLU A 90 -11.29 27.66 -5.70
C GLU A 90 -10.42 27.04 -4.61
N VAL A 91 -11.03 26.60 -3.52
CA VAL A 91 -10.33 25.79 -2.52
C VAL A 91 -10.84 24.37 -2.57
N VAL A 92 -9.91 23.42 -2.64
CA VAL A 92 -10.22 22.00 -2.53
C VAL A 92 -10.51 21.67 -1.06
N ASN A 93 -11.76 21.39 -0.76
CA ASN A 93 -12.21 20.84 0.50
C ASN A 93 -11.94 19.33 0.50
N ALA A 94 -11.01 18.91 1.37
CA ALA A 94 -10.60 17.52 1.51
C ALA A 94 -11.78 16.61 1.90
N ASP A 95 -12.65 17.07 2.79
CA ASP A 95 -13.78 16.29 3.30
C ASP A 95 -14.80 15.99 2.20
N ILE A 96 -15.12 16.99 1.36
CA ILE A 96 -16.02 16.81 0.20
C ILE A 96 -15.39 15.87 -0.83
N SER A 97 -14.08 16.01 -1.07
CA SER A 97 -13.34 15.13 -1.98
C SER A 97 -13.33 13.68 -1.49
N GLU A 98 -13.20 13.48 -0.17
CA GLU A 98 -13.26 12.17 0.46
C GLU A 98 -14.67 11.57 0.36
N MET A 99 -15.74 12.32 0.65
CA MET A 99 -17.13 11.86 0.52
C MET A 99 -17.50 11.40 -0.89
N LEU A 100 -16.88 11.97 -1.92
CA LEU A 100 -17.08 11.58 -3.32
C LEU A 100 -16.34 10.29 -3.71
N ARG A 101 -15.41 9.81 -2.86
CA ARG A 101 -14.58 8.63 -3.13
C ARG A 101 -14.83 7.49 -2.13
N SER A 102 -15.26 7.80 -0.93
CA SER A 102 -15.48 6.84 0.14
C SER A 102 -16.87 7.00 0.76
N ARG A 103 -17.45 5.87 1.16
CA ARG A 103 -18.69 5.83 1.95
C ARG A 103 -18.38 5.47 3.40
N HIS A 104 -18.99 6.20 4.32
CA HIS A 104 -18.99 5.87 5.74
C HIS A 104 -20.25 5.08 6.05
N ILE A 105 -20.09 3.84 6.50
CA ILE A 105 -21.21 2.98 6.91
C ILE A 105 -21.13 2.84 8.42
N THR A 106 -22.20 3.22 9.11
CA THR A 106 -22.31 2.97 10.55
C THR A 106 -22.36 1.47 10.79
N PHE A 107 -21.49 0.98 11.68
CA PHE A 107 -21.52 -0.42 12.06
C PHE A 107 -22.82 -0.69 12.84
N ALA A 108 -23.77 -1.34 12.18
CA ALA A 108 -25.08 -1.67 12.76
C ALA A 108 -25.03 -2.81 13.80
N GLY A 109 -23.85 -3.38 14.07
CA GLY A 109 -23.68 -4.46 15.03
C GLY A 109 -23.46 -3.95 16.46
N LYS A 110 -23.68 -4.84 17.43
CA LYS A 110 -23.29 -4.59 18.83
C LYS A 110 -21.80 -4.88 18.99
N PHE A 111 -21.08 -4.01 19.70
CA PHE A 111 -19.69 -4.25 20.03
C PHE A 111 -19.59 -5.30 21.14
N GLU A 112 -19.08 -6.48 20.81
CA GLU A 112 -18.74 -7.50 21.81
C GLU A 112 -17.25 -7.39 22.19
N PRO A 113 -16.89 -7.21 23.47
CA PRO A 113 -15.50 -7.16 23.91
C PRO A 113 -14.84 -8.54 23.76
N VAL A 114 -13.51 -8.54 23.54
CA VAL A 114 -12.73 -9.77 23.41
C VAL A 114 -12.55 -10.40 24.78
N GLN A 115 -13.00 -11.64 24.94
CA GLN A 115 -12.90 -12.38 26.21
C GLN A 115 -11.64 -13.25 26.32
N HIS A 116 -10.90 -13.42 25.23
CA HIS A 116 -9.75 -14.32 25.17
C HIS A 116 -8.43 -13.58 24.96
N ARG A 117 -7.34 -14.22 25.37
CA ARG A 117 -5.95 -13.77 25.16
C ARG A 117 -5.24 -14.76 24.27
N CYS A 118 -4.24 -14.30 23.52
CA CYS A 118 -3.45 -15.17 22.64
C CYS A 118 -2.76 -16.31 23.41
N ARG A 119 -2.25 -16.04 24.63
CA ARG A 119 -1.60 -17.00 25.54
C ARG A 119 -0.51 -17.88 24.92
N ALA A 120 0.00 -17.52 23.74
CA ALA A 120 1.09 -18.26 23.10
C ALA A 120 2.40 -18.03 23.88
N PRO A 121 3.26 -19.06 24.01
CA PRO A 121 4.53 -18.94 24.72
C PRO A 121 5.48 -18.02 23.94
N ARG A 122 5.99 -16.99 24.62
CA ARG A 122 6.99 -16.06 24.07
C ARG A 122 8.40 -16.64 24.28
N PRO A 123 9.40 -16.21 23.48
CA PRO A 123 10.80 -16.54 23.74
C PRO A 123 11.28 -16.12 25.14
N ASP A 124 10.64 -15.11 25.73
CA ASP A 124 10.93 -14.62 27.09
C ASP A 124 10.38 -15.53 28.21
N GLY A 125 9.70 -16.64 27.88
CA GLY A 125 9.06 -17.56 28.83
C GLY A 125 7.69 -17.11 29.34
N ARG A 126 7.27 -15.86 29.09
CA ARG A 126 5.92 -15.36 29.41
C ARG A 126 4.89 -15.72 28.34
N LEU A 127 3.61 -15.71 28.70
CA LEU A 127 2.52 -15.89 27.74
C LEU A 127 2.13 -14.57 27.05
N CYS A 128 1.60 -14.67 25.82
CA CYS A 128 1.13 -13.50 25.08
C CYS A 128 -0.17 -12.93 25.67
N GLU A 129 -0.12 -11.69 26.16
CA GLU A 129 -1.25 -11.02 26.81
C GLU A 129 -2.24 -10.35 25.84
N ARG A 130 -1.93 -10.32 24.54
CA ARG A 130 -2.72 -9.61 23.53
C ARG A 130 -4.11 -10.24 23.35
N GLN A 131 -5.12 -9.37 23.19
CA GLN A 131 -6.55 -9.69 23.09
C GLN A 131 -7.10 -9.30 21.71
N ASP A 132 -6.54 -9.89 20.65
CA ASP A 132 -7.06 -9.67 19.29
C ASP A 132 -8.26 -10.60 19.01
N ARG A 133 -9.21 -10.21 18.16
CA ARG A 133 -10.45 -11.00 17.91
C ARG A 133 -10.24 -12.33 17.17
N LEU A 134 -9.30 -12.37 16.22
CA LEU A 134 -9.13 -13.51 15.29
C LEU A 134 -7.67 -13.94 15.15
N LYS A 135 -6.75 -12.99 15.03
CA LYS A 135 -5.33 -13.24 14.76
C LYS A 135 -4.46 -12.33 15.60
N CYS A 136 -3.44 -12.92 16.23
CA CYS A 136 -2.33 -12.22 16.83
C CYS A 136 -1.24 -11.97 15.77
N PRO A 137 -0.84 -10.71 15.50
CA PRO A 137 0.26 -10.36 14.62
C PRO A 137 1.59 -11.10 14.87
N PHE A 138 1.83 -11.59 16.08
CA PHE A 138 3.06 -12.32 16.41
C PHE A 138 2.93 -13.84 16.24
N HIS A 139 1.78 -14.42 16.62
CA HIS A 139 1.62 -15.87 16.73
C HIS A 139 0.61 -16.47 15.74
N GLY A 140 -0.06 -15.65 14.93
CA GLY A 140 -1.04 -16.10 13.94
C GLY A 140 -2.45 -16.24 14.52
N LYS A 141 -3.19 -17.26 14.06
CA LYS A 141 -4.58 -17.50 14.51
C LYS A 141 -4.61 -17.74 16.02
N ILE A 142 -5.52 -17.05 16.73
CA ILE A 142 -5.68 -17.27 18.16
C ILE A 142 -6.49 -18.54 18.39
N VAL A 143 -5.93 -19.43 19.20
CA VAL A 143 -6.52 -20.71 19.61
C VAL A 143 -6.70 -20.68 21.13
N PRO A 144 -7.74 -21.33 21.68
CA PRO A 144 -7.96 -21.36 23.11
C PRO A 144 -6.84 -22.18 23.79
N ARG A 145 -6.20 -21.60 24.81
CA ARG A 145 -5.08 -22.19 25.55
C ARG A 145 -5.32 -22.15 27.05
N ASP A 146 -4.75 -23.12 27.76
CA ASP A 146 -4.68 -23.16 29.22
C ASP A 146 -3.81 -22.02 29.80
N ASP A 147 -3.68 -21.98 31.13
CA ASP A 147 -2.85 -20.98 31.83
C ASP A 147 -1.34 -21.22 31.64
N GLU A 148 -0.95 -22.38 31.09
CA GLU A 148 0.44 -22.70 30.71
C GLU A 148 0.73 -22.41 29.22
N GLY A 149 -0.27 -22.00 28.43
CA GLY A 149 -0.13 -21.67 27.01
C GLY A 149 -0.19 -22.85 26.04
N ARG A 150 -0.67 -24.02 26.48
CA ARG A 150 -0.92 -25.20 25.66
C ARG A 150 -2.32 -25.11 25.03
N PRO A 151 -2.47 -25.36 23.71
CA PRO A 151 -3.78 -25.42 23.09
C PRO A 151 -4.66 -26.50 23.72
N LEU A 152 -5.94 -26.19 23.96
CA LEU A 152 -6.90 -27.16 24.50
C LEU A 152 -7.28 -28.24 23.48
N ASP A 153 -7.31 -27.88 22.19
CA ASP A 153 -7.64 -28.79 21.10
C ASP A 153 -6.44 -29.67 20.72
N PRO A 154 -6.58 -31.02 20.69
CA PRO A 154 -5.52 -31.92 20.25
C PRO A 154 -5.03 -31.67 18.82
N GLU A 155 -5.89 -31.21 17.90
CA GLU A 155 -5.45 -30.94 16.52
C GLU A 155 -4.48 -29.76 16.45
N ASP A 156 -4.77 -28.70 17.21
CA ASP A 156 -3.93 -27.52 17.31
C ASP A 156 -2.62 -27.83 18.04
N ARG A 157 -2.67 -28.68 19.08
CA ARG A 157 -1.45 -29.22 19.72
C ARG A 157 -0.56 -29.94 18.72
N ALA A 158 -1.12 -30.85 17.93
CA ALA A 158 -0.37 -31.60 16.92
C ALA A 158 0.20 -30.67 15.84
N ARG A 159 -0.55 -29.64 15.43
CA ARG A 159 -0.10 -28.62 14.48
C ARG A 159 1.11 -27.84 15.02
N GLU A 160 1.06 -27.42 16.28
CA GLU A 160 2.18 -26.70 16.91
C GLU A 160 3.40 -27.58 17.11
N GLN A 161 3.22 -28.83 17.55
CA GLN A 161 4.31 -29.79 17.69
C GLN A 161 5.01 -30.05 16.35
N ARG A 162 4.25 -30.30 15.27
CA ARG A 162 4.82 -30.43 13.92
C ARG A 162 5.64 -29.20 13.51
N ARG A 163 5.16 -28.00 13.82
CA ARG A 163 5.87 -26.75 13.52
C ARG A 163 7.14 -26.58 14.37
N GLN A 164 7.14 -27.03 15.62
CA GLN A 164 8.32 -27.02 16.48
C GLN A 164 9.36 -28.03 16.01
N LEU A 165 8.95 -29.25 15.64
CA LEU A 165 9.83 -30.27 15.08
C LEU A 165 10.50 -29.79 13.79
N GLN A 166 9.74 -29.20 12.85
CA GLN A 166 10.32 -28.60 11.64
C GLN A 166 11.32 -27.47 11.95
N LYS A 167 11.16 -26.78 13.08
CA LYS A 167 12.10 -25.73 13.52
C LYS A 167 13.35 -26.32 14.17
N GLN A 168 13.24 -27.45 14.88
CA GLN A 168 14.36 -28.16 15.54
C GLN A 168 15.15 -29.05 14.59
N GLU A 169 14.50 -29.69 13.61
CA GLU A 169 15.17 -30.47 12.55
C GLU A 169 16.09 -29.60 11.70
N ARG A 170 15.98 -28.27 11.80
CA ARG A 170 16.84 -27.33 11.12
C ARG A 170 18.23 -27.35 11.77
N PRO A 171 19.27 -27.85 11.10
CA PRO A 171 20.60 -27.90 11.68
C PRO A 171 21.09 -26.49 11.98
N GLU A 172 21.76 -26.31 13.12
CA GLU A 172 22.27 -25.01 13.57
C GLU A 172 23.19 -24.33 12.54
N TRP A 173 23.95 -25.14 11.77
CA TRP A 173 24.83 -24.65 10.69
C TRP A 173 24.06 -24.07 9.49
N GLN A 174 22.76 -24.33 9.37
CA GLN A 174 21.91 -23.87 8.27
C GLN A 174 21.21 -22.55 8.61
N ASP A 175 21.96 -21.60 9.16
CA ASP A 175 21.48 -20.25 9.46
C ASP A 175 21.24 -19.46 8.14
N PRO A 176 20.00 -18.97 7.89
CA PRO A 176 19.69 -18.15 6.72
C PRO A 176 20.50 -16.85 6.59
N GLU A 177 21.02 -16.30 7.69
CA GLU A 177 21.90 -15.12 7.63
C GLU A 177 23.29 -15.49 7.13
N LEU A 178 23.89 -16.51 7.75
CA LEU A 178 25.18 -17.05 7.34
C LEU A 178 25.17 -17.54 5.88
N MET A 179 24.11 -18.25 5.46
CA MET A 179 23.99 -18.72 4.09
C MET A 179 23.94 -17.57 3.09
N ARG A 180 23.26 -16.45 3.41
CA ARG A 180 23.25 -15.26 2.54
C ARG A 180 24.63 -14.63 2.39
N ASP A 181 25.39 -14.59 3.48
CA ASP A 181 26.75 -14.02 3.46
C ASP A 181 27.70 -14.91 2.67
N VAL A 182 27.58 -16.23 2.79
CA VAL A 182 28.34 -17.20 1.99
C VAL A 182 27.93 -17.09 0.51
N GLU A 183 26.64 -17.05 0.19
CA GLU A 183 26.16 -16.86 -1.20
C GLU A 183 26.65 -15.54 -1.79
N ALA A 184 26.68 -14.45 -1.01
CA ALA A 184 27.18 -13.16 -1.44
C ALA A 184 28.70 -13.16 -1.71
N ALA A 185 29.46 -13.90 -0.90
CA ALA A 185 30.91 -14.02 -1.04
C ALA A 185 31.31 -14.98 -2.18
N THR A 186 30.63 -16.13 -2.27
CA THR A 186 30.96 -17.22 -3.21
C THR A 186 30.24 -17.07 -4.55
N GLY A 187 29.13 -16.33 -4.60
CA GLY A 187 28.31 -16.14 -5.80
C GLY A 187 27.51 -17.36 -6.23
N GLN A 188 27.51 -18.43 -5.43
CA GLN A 188 26.75 -19.67 -5.65
C GLN A 188 25.50 -19.67 -4.76
N ASP A 189 24.34 -20.10 -5.29
CA ASP A 189 23.06 -20.15 -4.56
C ASP A 189 22.99 -21.42 -3.70
N LEU A 190 23.02 -21.25 -2.37
CA LEU A 190 22.88 -22.31 -1.37
C LEU A 190 21.42 -22.47 -0.92
N GLY A 191 20.47 -21.75 -1.53
CA GLY A 191 19.05 -21.86 -1.26
C GLY A 191 18.56 -20.97 -0.11
N SER A 192 19.32 -19.97 0.33
CA SER A 192 18.88 -19.00 1.36
C SER A 192 17.59 -18.27 0.96
N SER A 193 17.39 -18.10 -0.35
CA SER A 193 16.22 -17.47 -0.96
C SER A 193 14.91 -18.24 -0.79
N ARG A 194 14.96 -19.55 -0.51
CA ARG A 194 13.77 -20.37 -0.30
C ARG A 194 13.09 -20.11 1.05
N TYR A 195 13.86 -19.59 2.01
CA TYR A 195 13.42 -19.43 3.40
C TYR A 195 13.12 -17.98 3.78
N SER A 196 13.66 -17.03 3.03
CA SER A 196 13.33 -15.62 3.16
C SER A 196 12.28 -15.29 2.10
N GLY A 197 11.02 -15.10 2.50
CA GLY A 197 9.93 -14.63 1.62
C GLY A 197 10.13 -13.22 1.02
N LYS A 198 11.34 -12.66 1.05
CA LYS A 198 11.71 -11.42 0.38
C LYS A 198 12.12 -11.71 -1.06
N GLY A 199 11.36 -11.11 -1.97
CA GLY A 199 11.39 -11.33 -3.41
C GLY A 199 12.78 -11.42 -4.02
N ARG A 200 12.87 -12.26 -5.04
CA ARG A 200 14.02 -12.46 -5.92
C ARG A 200 14.73 -11.13 -6.15
N GLY A 201 15.90 -10.95 -5.53
CA GLY A 201 16.81 -9.86 -5.88
C GLY A 201 17.04 -9.89 -7.39
N LYS A 202 17.10 -8.72 -8.03
CA LYS A 202 17.28 -8.61 -9.49
C LYS A 202 18.49 -9.46 -9.90
N LYS A 203 18.24 -10.55 -10.64
CA LYS A 203 19.31 -11.34 -11.25
C LYS A 203 20.20 -10.40 -12.04
N ARG A 204 21.52 -10.49 -11.83
CA ARG A 204 22.48 -9.69 -12.60
C ARG A 204 22.28 -10.05 -14.08
N ARG A 205 22.18 -9.04 -14.95
CA ARG A 205 21.94 -9.24 -16.40
C ARG A 205 22.99 -10.14 -17.07
N TYR A 206 24.19 -10.24 -16.47
CA TYR A 206 25.26 -11.12 -16.92
C TYR A 206 25.98 -11.74 -15.71
N PRO A 207 25.62 -12.97 -15.30
CA PRO A 207 26.21 -13.63 -14.12
C PRO A 207 27.70 -13.97 -14.27
N SER A 208 28.15 -14.21 -15.50
CA SER A 208 29.51 -14.67 -15.83
C SER A 208 30.48 -13.56 -16.22
N LEU A 209 30.05 -12.29 -16.24
CA LEU A 209 30.92 -11.16 -16.55
C LEU A 209 31.32 -10.39 -15.29
N THR A 210 32.63 -10.26 -15.09
CA THR A 210 33.21 -9.33 -14.11
C THR A 210 33.09 -7.90 -14.62
N ASN A 211 32.38 -7.05 -13.87
CA ASN A 211 32.31 -5.62 -14.18
C ASN A 211 33.67 -4.97 -13.90
N LEU A 212 34.45 -4.68 -14.94
CA LEU A 212 35.73 -3.97 -14.83
C LEU A 212 35.59 -2.56 -14.23
N LYS A 213 34.39 -1.97 -14.30
CA LYS A 213 34.06 -0.66 -13.70
C LYS A 213 33.50 -0.75 -12.28
N ALA A 214 33.21 -1.95 -11.77
CA ALA A 214 32.74 -2.09 -10.40
C ALA A 214 33.91 -1.86 -9.45
N GLN A 215 33.76 -0.90 -8.54
CA GLN A 215 34.76 -0.65 -7.52
C GLN A 215 34.88 -1.88 -6.62
N ALA A 216 36.08 -2.43 -6.49
CA ALA A 216 36.34 -3.58 -5.62
C ALA A 216 35.92 -3.27 -4.18
N ASP A 217 35.29 -4.24 -3.51
CA ASP A 217 34.79 -4.09 -2.13
C ASP A 217 35.92 -4.19 -1.10
N THR A 218 36.88 -3.28 -1.23
CA THR A 218 38.03 -3.15 -0.32
C THR A 218 37.61 -2.44 0.97
N ALA A 219 38.37 -2.65 2.06
CA ALA A 219 38.15 -1.93 3.31
C ALA A 219 38.18 -0.39 3.11
N ARG A 220 39.09 0.10 2.26
CA ARG A 220 39.18 1.53 1.91
C ARG A 220 37.93 2.04 1.20
N ALA A 221 37.37 1.28 0.26
CA ALA A 221 36.13 1.64 -0.41
C ALA A 221 34.94 1.69 0.56
N ARG A 222 34.85 0.73 1.49
CA ARG A 222 33.81 0.72 2.54
C ARG A 222 33.88 1.94 3.46
N ILE A 223 35.09 2.29 3.91
CA ILE A 223 35.31 3.48 4.74
C ILE A 223 35.00 4.74 3.94
N GLY A 224 35.46 4.82 2.69
CA GLY A 224 35.17 5.94 1.79
C GLY A 224 33.67 6.19 1.63
N ARG A 225 32.86 5.13 1.42
CA ARG A 225 31.40 5.26 1.34
C ARG A 225 30.76 5.84 2.60
N LYS A 226 31.29 5.55 3.79
CA LYS A 226 30.80 6.08 5.06
C LYS A 226 31.23 7.53 5.29
N VAL A 227 32.50 7.83 5.01
CA VAL A 227 33.11 9.16 5.24
C VAL A 227 32.58 10.18 4.22
N PHE A 228 32.51 9.81 2.95
CA PHE A 228 32.04 10.67 1.86
C PHE A 228 30.53 10.54 1.58
N ALA A 229 29.77 9.95 2.49
CA ALA A 229 28.32 9.94 2.38
C ALA A 229 27.79 11.40 2.36
N LYS A 230 26.86 11.71 1.46
CA LYS A 230 26.29 13.07 1.31
C LYS A 230 25.79 13.64 2.65
N ALA A 231 25.19 12.80 3.50
CA ALA A 231 24.75 13.19 4.84
C ALA A 231 25.92 13.49 5.80
N ALA A 232 27.00 12.71 5.75
CA ALA A 232 28.18 12.93 6.58
C ALA A 232 28.89 14.23 6.19
N VAL A 233 29.09 14.46 4.89
CA VAL A 233 29.68 15.70 4.35
C VAL A 233 28.83 16.92 4.74
N ARG A 234 27.50 16.84 4.59
CA ARG A 234 26.58 17.91 5.01
C ARG A 234 26.69 18.25 6.50
N ARG A 235 26.87 17.26 7.38
CA ARG A 235 27.07 17.50 8.82
C ARG A 235 28.37 18.27 9.09
N VAL A 236 29.46 17.92 8.41
CA VAL A 236 30.74 18.62 8.55
C VAL A 236 30.61 20.06 8.06
N VAL A 237 30.01 20.28 6.89
CA VAL A 237 29.78 21.63 6.35
C VAL A 237 28.91 22.46 7.29
N ALA A 238 27.82 21.90 7.83
CA ALA A 238 26.97 22.61 8.77
C ALA A 238 27.71 22.98 10.07
N ALA A 239 28.56 22.09 10.59
CA ALA A 239 29.39 22.37 11.75
C ALA A 239 30.43 23.47 11.48
N MET A 240 31.07 23.46 10.31
CA MET A 240 31.99 24.51 9.86
C MET A 240 31.28 25.86 9.76
N ASN A 241 30.12 25.91 9.10
CA ASN A 241 29.33 27.13 8.95
C ASN A 241 28.86 27.69 10.31
N ARG A 242 28.49 26.82 11.26
CA ARG A 242 28.12 27.25 12.61
C ARG A 242 29.30 27.86 13.37
N MET A 243 30.50 27.30 13.24
CA MET A 243 31.69 27.89 13.84
C MET A 243 32.02 29.23 13.20
N ASP A 244 31.84 29.34 11.89
CA ASP A 244 32.08 30.57 11.16
C ASP A 244 31.10 31.68 11.56
N GLN A 245 29.80 31.37 11.64
CA GLN A 245 28.78 32.30 12.12
C GLN A 245 29.10 32.86 13.51
N LYS A 246 29.52 32.02 14.46
CA LYS A 246 29.94 32.45 15.81
C LYS A 246 31.15 33.39 15.83
N LYS A 247 32.05 33.28 14.85
CA LYS A 247 33.16 34.23 14.71
C LYS A 247 32.64 35.59 14.27
N HIS A 248 31.71 35.60 13.34
CA HIS A 248 31.11 36.82 12.78
C HIS A 248 30.12 37.49 13.77
N GLU A 249 29.46 36.75 14.65
CA GLU A 249 28.60 37.29 15.73
C GLU A 249 29.35 38.24 16.68
N LYS A 250 30.66 38.07 16.87
CA LYS A 250 31.47 38.99 17.71
C LYS A 250 31.63 40.37 17.09
N PHE A 251 31.41 40.49 15.79
CA PHE A 251 31.54 41.73 15.02
C PHE A 251 30.19 42.27 14.53
N SER A 252 29.08 41.60 14.83
CA SER A 252 27.74 42.03 14.39
C SER A 252 27.32 43.39 14.95
N ASN A 253 27.89 43.79 16.08
CA ASN A 253 27.61 45.07 16.75
C ASN A 253 28.58 46.20 16.33
N GLN A 254 29.56 45.92 15.46
CA GLN A 254 30.44 46.94 14.88
C GLN A 254 29.90 47.35 13.52
N PHE A 255 29.14 48.45 13.47
CA PHE A 255 28.61 49.04 12.24
C PHE A 255 29.69 49.42 11.20
N ASN A 256 30.97 49.44 11.58
CA ASN A 256 32.10 49.68 10.67
C ASN A 256 32.26 48.61 9.58
N TYR A 257 31.70 47.40 9.76
CA TYR A 257 31.80 46.30 8.79
C TYR A 257 30.49 46.01 8.04
N ALA A 258 29.46 46.84 8.21
CA ALA A 258 28.13 46.64 7.62
C ALA A 258 27.96 47.26 6.21
N LEU A 259 28.98 47.94 5.67
CA LEU A 259 28.88 48.79 4.46
C LEU A 259 29.91 48.49 3.35
N ASN A 260 30.43 47.26 3.25
CA ASN A 260 31.21 46.82 2.09
C ASN A 260 30.56 45.60 1.42
#